data_AF-A0A9X6ZXZ5-F1
#
_entry.id   AF-A0A9X6ZXZ5-F1
#
_cell.length_a   1.000
_cell.length_b   1.000
_cell.length_c   1.000
_cell.angle_alpha   90.00
_cell.angle_beta   90.00
_cell.angle_gamma   90.00
#
_symmetry.space_group_name_H-M   'P 1'
#
loop_
_entity.id
_entity.type
_entity.pdbx_description
1 polymer ?
#
loop_
_entity_poly.entity_id
_entity_poly.type
_entity_poly.pdbx_seq_one_letter_code
_entity_poly.pdbx_strand_id
1 'polypeptide(L)' 'MPVGTAPIGIAIKPDGDFVYVTNSSSSSNNVSVINTGSNSIVATIFVGNLPSSVAIKPDGDFAYVANQSSNNVSV' A
#
# COMPACT_ATOMS: atom_id res chain seq x y z
N MET A 1 -8.99 -12.01 -5.54
CA MET A 1 -7.83 -12.44 -4.72
C MET A 1 -7.80 -11.64 -3.42
N PRO A 2 -7.57 -12.24 -2.24
CA PRO A 2 -7.41 -11.52 -0.98
C PRO A 2 -6.11 -10.69 -0.98
N VAL A 3 -6.16 -9.44 -0.54
CA VAL A 3 -5.01 -8.50 -0.56
C VAL A 3 -4.39 -8.23 0.81
N GLY A 4 -4.96 -8.79 1.87
CA GLY A 4 -4.53 -8.59 3.25
C GLY A 4 -5.71 -8.45 4.20
N THR A 5 -5.46 -7.97 5.42
CA THR A 5 -6.49 -7.75 6.44
C THR A 5 -6.86 -6.28 6.52
N ALA A 6 -8.16 -5.98 6.51
CA ALA A 6 -8.72 -4.62 6.63
C ALA A 6 -8.07 -3.61 5.65
N PRO A 7 -8.21 -3.83 4.32
CA PRO A 7 -7.73 -2.86 3.34
C PRO A 7 -8.48 -1.53 3.47
N ILE A 8 -7.77 -0.39 3.40
CA ILE A 8 -8.37 0.95 3.53
C ILE A 8 -8.06 1.83 2.31
N GLY A 9 -6.78 2.08 2.03
CA GLY A 9 -6.33 2.97 0.98
C GLY A 9 -5.81 2.20 -0.23
N ILE A 10 -5.95 2.79 -1.41
CA ILE A 10 -5.44 2.25 -2.67
C ILE A 10 -4.87 3.36 -3.56
N ALA A 11 -3.75 3.10 -4.21
CA ALA A 11 -3.19 3.96 -5.26
C ALA A 11 -2.65 3.13 -6.42
N ILE A 12 -2.82 3.63 -7.64
CA ILE A 12 -2.29 3.01 -8.87
C ILE A 12 -1.02 3.77 -9.26
N LYS A 13 0.06 3.05 -9.57
CA LYS A 13 1.28 3.66 -10.12
C LYS A 13 0.92 4.35 -11.45
N PRO A 14 1.51 5.52 -11.78
CA PRO A 14 1.12 6.28 -12.97
C PRO A 14 1.22 5.53 -14.31
N ASP A 15 2.11 4.54 -14.41
CA ASP A 15 2.21 3.66 -15.59
C ASP A 15 1.11 2.58 -15.66
N GLY A 16 0.35 2.39 -14.59
CA GLY A 16 -0.74 1.43 -14.50
C GLY A 16 -0.33 -0.01 -14.17
N ASP A 17 0.98 -0.28 -14.04
CA ASP A 17 1.48 -1.65 -13.90
C ASP A 17 1.28 -2.23 -12.49
N PHE A 18 1.21 -1.35 -11.49
CA PHE A 18 1.10 -1.74 -10.09
C PHE A 18 0.03 -0.97 -9.32
N VAL A 19 -0.62 -1.68 -8.40
CA VAL A 19 -1.55 -1.15 -7.42
C VAL A 19 -1.01 -1.40 -6.02
N TYR A 20 -1.06 -0.37 -5.18
CA TYR A 20 -0.62 -0.41 -3.79
C TYR A 20 -1.85 -0.30 -2.90
N VAL A 21 -2.03 -1.26 -1.98
CA VAL A 21 -3.18 -1.31 -1.06
C VAL A 21 -2.68 -1.28 0.37
N THR A 22 -3.09 -0.30 1.17
CA THR A 22 -2.78 -0.29 2.60
C THR A 22 -3.70 -1.27 3.34
N ASN A 23 -3.11 -2.14 4.14
CA ASN A 23 -3.82 -3.06 5.03
C ASN A 23 -3.64 -2.57 6.46
N SER A 24 -4.73 -2.15 7.09
CA SER A 24 -4.72 -1.48 8.39
C SER A 24 -5.43 -2.32 9.44
N SER A 25 -4.72 -3.30 9.98
CA SER A 25 -5.16 -4.00 11.19
C SER A 25 -4.08 -3.97 12.26
N SER A 26 -4.48 -4.18 13.51
CA SER A 26 -3.54 -4.33 14.63
C SER A 26 -2.58 -5.51 14.46
N SER A 27 -2.91 -6.48 13.60
CA SER A 27 -2.11 -7.67 13.29
C SER A 27 -1.39 -7.62 11.93
N SER A 28 -1.71 -6.64 11.08
CA SER A 28 -1.19 -6.51 9.72
C SER A 28 -1.05 -5.03 9.39
N ASN A 29 0.17 -4.53 9.53
CA ASN A 29 0.57 -3.16 9.20
C ASN A 29 1.46 -3.19 7.95
N ASN A 30 0.85 -3.32 6.77
CA ASN A 30 1.58 -3.46 5.51
C ASN A 30 0.85 -2.84 4.33
N VAL A 31 1.57 -2.77 3.21
CA VAL A 31 1.06 -2.45 1.88
C VAL A 31 1.24 -3.67 0.98
N SER A 32 0.17 -4.09 0.33
CA SER A 32 0.23 -5.11 -0.73
C SER A 32 0.44 -4.45 -2.08
N VAL A 33 1.41 -4.96 -2.84
CA VAL A 33 1.68 -4.54 -4.23
C VAL A 33 1.12 -5.59 -5.16
N ILE A 34 0.24 -5.17 -6.06
CA ILE A 34 -0.49 -6.01 -6.99
C ILE A 34 -0.03 -5.67 -8.40
N ASN A 35 0.38 -6.67 -9.18
CA ASN A 35 0.58 -6.49 -10.62
C ASN A 35 -0.79 -6.52 -11.32
N THR A 36 -1.09 -5.50 -12.12
CA THR A 36 -2.41 -5.33 -12.76
C THR A 36 -2.61 -6.26 -13.95
N GLY A 37 -1.54 -6.62 -14.67
CA GLY A 37 -1.60 -7.55 -15.80
C GLY A 37 -1.97 -8.97 -15.39
N SER A 38 -1.39 -9.47 -14.29
CA SER A 38 -1.65 -10.81 -13.77
C SER A 38 -2.72 -10.87 -12.67
N ASN A 39 -3.17 -9.72 -12.16
CA ASN A 39 -4.05 -9.62 -10.99
C ASN A 39 -3.53 -10.42 -9.77
N SER A 40 -2.22 -10.38 -9.54
CA SER A 40 -1.55 -11.14 -8.47
C SER A 40 -0.74 -10.23 -7.54
N ILE A 41 -0.67 -10.59 -6.25
CA ILE A 41 0.24 -9.91 -5.31
C ILE A 41 1.67 -10.30 -5.66
N VAL A 42 2.51 -9.29 -5.82
CA VAL A 42 3.94 -9.46 -6.15
C VAL A 42 4.85 -9.02 -5.00
N ALA A 43 4.35 -8.21 -4.06
CA ALA A 43 5.09 -7.86 -2.86
C ALA A 43 4.17 -7.52 -1.68
N THR A 44 4.73 -7.64 -0.48
CA THR A 44 4.15 -7.14 0.77
C THR A 44 5.21 -6.31 1.49
N ILE A 45 4.89 -5.05 1.77
CA ILE A 45 5.81 -4.06 2.33
C ILE A 45 5.32 -3.70 3.74
N PHE A 46 6.11 -4.00 4.77
CA PHE A 46 5.78 -3.61 6.14
C PHE A 46 6.03 -2.11 6.35
N VAL A 47 5.08 -1.45 7.03
CA VAL A 47 5.10 -0.01 7.29
C VAL A 47 4.76 0.26 8.77
N GLY A 48 4.52 1.53 9.13
CA GLY A 48 4.08 1.89 10.48
C GLY A 48 2.67 1.39 10.82
N ASN A 49 2.27 1.58 12.07
CA ASN A 49 1.03 1.06 12.61
C ASN A 49 -0.20 1.81 12.07
N LEU A 50 -1.24 1.04 11.73
CA LEU A 50 -2.50 1.51 11.14
C LEU A 50 -2.28 2.40 9.90
N PRO A 51 -1.73 1.86 8.80
CA PRO A 51 -1.55 2.61 7.56
C PRO A 51 -2.90 2.96 6.92
N SER A 52 -3.26 4.24 6.91
CA SER A 52 -4.62 4.68 6.53
C SER A 52 -4.75 5.01 5.03
N SER A 53 -3.67 5.45 4.39
CA SER A 53 -3.69 5.89 2.99
C SER A 53 -2.31 5.74 2.35
N VAL A 54 -2.30 5.63 1.02
CA VAL A 54 -1.10 5.62 0.17
C VAL A 54 -1.29 6.60 -0.99
N ALA A 55 -0.25 7.36 -1.31
CA ALA A 55 -0.17 8.19 -2.51
C ALA A 55 1.13 7.89 -3.26
N ILE A 56 1.11 7.96 -4.59
CA ILE A 56 2.27 7.67 -5.43
C ILE A 56 2.69 8.95 -6.13
N LYS A 57 4.00 9.23 -6.12
CA LYS A 57 4.59 10.38 -6.80
C LYS A 57 4.29 10.29 -8.30
N PRO A 58 4.04 11.40 -9.02
CA PRO A 58 3.67 11.35 -10.44
C PRO A 58 4.69 10.69 -11.39
N ASP A 59 5.96 10.65 -11.04
CA ASP A 59 6.99 9.89 -11.78
C ASP A 59 7.04 8.41 -11.40
N GLY A 60 6.33 8.00 -10.35
CA GLY A 60 6.18 6.61 -9.93
C GLY A 60 7.33 6.07 -9.07
N ASP A 61 8.33 6.89 -8.77
CA ASP A 61 9.55 6.44 -8.06
C ASP A 61 9.33 6.22 -6.56
N PHE A 62 8.34 6.91 -5.97
CA PHE A 62 8.05 6.83 -4.55
C PHE A 62 6.56 6.68 -4.28
N ALA A 63 6.24 5.88 -3.27
CA ALA A 63 4.95 5.87 -2.62
C ALA A 63 5.10 6.48 -1.22
N TYR A 64 4.04 7.09 -0.69
CA TYR A 64 4.01 7.68 0.64
C TYR A 64 2.82 7.12 1.39
N VAL A 65 3.06 6.52 2.55
CA VAL A 65 2.04 5.85 3.36
C VAL A 65 1.89 6.56 4.68
N ALA A 66 0.68 7.04 4.97
CA ALA A 66 0.36 7.69 6.25
C ALA A 66 0.06 6.63 7.32
N ASN A 67 0.86 6.58 8.38
CA ASN A 67 0.71 5.60 9.46
C ASN A 67 0.04 6.26 10.68
N GLN A 68 -1.27 6.07 10.83
CA GLN A 68 -2.09 6.83 11.78
C GLN A 68 -1.65 6.63 13.22
N SER A 69 -1.39 5.39 13.65
CA SER A 69 -1.01 5.11 15.04
C SER A 69 0.47 5.33 15.31
N SER A 70 1.32 5.32 14.28
CA SER A 70 2.75 5.61 14.42
C SER A 70 3.06 7.10 14.37
N ASN A 71 2.10 7.95 13.99
CA ASN A 71 2.29 9.40 13.82
C ASN A 71 3.45 9.73 12.85
N ASN A 72 3.62 8.95 11.78
CA ASN A 72 4.68 9.16 10.80
C ASN A 72 4.25 8.77 9.37
N VAL A 73 5.16 8.96 8.41
CA VAL A 73 5.00 8.56 7.01
C VAL A 73 6.11 7.57 6.64
N SER A 74 5.74 6.51 5.92
CA SER A 74 6.69 5.61 5.26
C SER A 74 6.83 5.97 3.79
N VAL A 75 8.02 5.72 3.23
CA VAL A 75 8.36 5.83 1.81
C VAL A 75 8.76 4.46 1.29
#